data_AF-A0AAU4IR49-F1
#
_entry.id   AF-A0AAU4IR49-F1
#
_cell.length_a   1.000
_cell.length_b   1.000
_cell.length_c   1.000
_cell.angle_alpha   90.00
_cell.angle_beta   90.00
_cell.angle_gamma   90.00
#
_symmetry.space_group_name_H-M   'P 1'
#
loop_
_entity.id
_entity.type
_entity.pdbx_description
1 polymer ?
#
loop_
_entity_poly.entity_id
_entity_poly.type
_entity_poly.pdbx_seq_one_letter_code
_entity_poly.pdbx_strand_id
1 'polypeptide(L)' 'MSGVPIVVHRPSVSGGRRATVHRDGRDEFLGTAYSDHDVVMFIEEAGITDLVYILDEPQ' A
#
# COMPACT_ATOMS: atom_id res chain seq x y z
N MET A 1 5.22 1.87 -18.75
CA MET A 1 5.34 2.43 -17.39
C MET A 1 5.30 1.26 -16.43
N SER A 2 6.43 0.93 -15.81
CA SER A 2 6.57 -0.19 -14.87
C SER A 2 6.73 0.38 -13.46
N GLY A 3 5.68 0.98 -12.92
CA GLY A 3 5.71 1.44 -11.53
C GLY A 3 5.55 0.26 -10.56
N VAL A 4 5.92 0.50 -9.31
CA VAL A 4 5.82 -0.47 -8.23
C VAL A 4 4.36 -0.49 -7.74
N PRO A 5 3.64 -1.62 -7.85
CA PRO A 5 2.27 -1.71 -7.39
C PRO A 5 2.18 -1.55 -5.87
N ILE A 6 1.27 -0.70 -5.41
CA ILE A 6 0.85 -0.66 -4.00
C ILE A 6 -0.59 -1.11 -3.91
N VAL A 7 -0.87 -2.02 -2.97
CA VAL A 7 -2.20 -2.54 -2.68
C VAL A 7 -2.62 -2.08 -1.30
N VAL A 8 -3.73 -1.33 -1.24
CA VAL A 8 -4.39 -0.96 0.02
C VAL A 8 -5.57 -1.90 0.21
N HIS A 9 -5.45 -2.80 1.18
CA HIS A 9 -6.43 -3.82 1.50
C HIS A 9 -7.67 -3.24 2.16
N ARG A 10 -8.76 -4.01 2.16
CA ARG A 10 -9.98 -3.67 2.88
C ARG A 10 -9.73 -3.42 4.38
N PRO A 11 -10.57 -2.61 5.04
CA PRO A 11 -10.49 -2.42 6.48
C PRO A 11 -10.54 -3.74 7.26
N SER A 12 -9.69 -3.87 8.28
CA SER A 12 -9.71 -5.03 9.16
C SER A 12 -10.80 -4.89 10.24
N VAL A 13 -11.10 -5.98 10.96
CA VAL A 13 -12.07 -5.97 12.08
C VAL A 13 -11.63 -5.01 13.20
N SER A 14 -10.32 -4.85 13.40
CA SER A 14 -9.76 -3.86 14.34
C SER A 14 -9.74 -2.42 13.80
N GLY A 15 -10.31 -2.18 12.62
CA GLY A 15 -10.16 -0.93 11.87
C GLY A 15 -8.85 -0.90 11.07
N GLY A 16 -8.60 0.24 10.43
CA GLY A 16 -7.40 0.44 9.59
C GLY A 16 -7.35 -0.47 8.35
N ARG A 17 -6.51 -0.11 7.39
CA ARG A 17 -6.28 -0.83 6.13
C ARG A 17 -4.84 -1.27 6.06
N ARG A 18 -4.61 -2.54 5.77
CA ARG A 18 -3.26 -3.05 5.54
C ARG A 18 -2.76 -2.48 4.21
N ALA A 19 -1.55 -1.94 4.15
CA ALA A 19 -0.90 -1.52 2.92
C ALA A 19 0.27 -2.46 2.60
N THR A 20 0.38 -2.89 1.34
CA THR A 20 1.48 -3.72 0.86
C THR A 20 2.02 -3.18 -0.44
N VAL A 21 3.32 -3.37 -0.68
CA VAL A 21 3.97 -3.04 -1.95
C VAL A 21 4.45 -4.31 -2.64
N HIS A 22 4.25 -4.42 -3.95
CA HIS A 22 4.79 -5.51 -4.75
C HIS A 22 6.12 -5.10 -5.38
N ARG A 23 7.23 -5.55 -4.80
CA ARG A 23 8.58 -5.22 -5.27
C ARG A 23 9.44 -6.48 -5.31
N ASP A 24 10.32 -6.57 -6.29
CA ASP A 24 11.29 -7.68 -6.42
C ASP A 24 10.62 -9.08 -6.38
N GLY A 25 9.39 -9.16 -6.92
CA GLY A 25 8.60 -10.40 -7.01
C GLY A 25 7.89 -10.83 -5.72
N ARG A 26 7.79 -9.96 -4.70
CA ARG A 26 7.13 -10.26 -3.42
C ARG A 26 6.30 -9.08 -2.90
N ASP A 27 5.29 -9.42 -2.10
CA ASP A 27 4.50 -8.43 -1.36
C ASP A 27 5.17 -8.14 -0.01
N GLU A 28 5.53 -6.88 0.20
CA GLU A 28 6.10 -6.38 1.46
C GLU A 28 5.07 -5.56 2.23
N PHE A 29 5.00 -5.76 3.55
CA PHE A 29 4.08 -5.00 4.40
C PHE A 29 4.64 -3.63 4.71
N LEU A 30 3.90 -2.59 4.33
CA LEU A 30 4.25 -1.20 4.54
C LEU A 30 3.74 -0.67 5.89
N GLY A 31 2.52 -1.05 6.26
CA GLY A 31 1.89 -0.57 7.50
C GLY A 31 0.37 -0.69 7.50
N THR A 32 -0.24 -0.33 8.63
CA THR A 32 -1.70 -0.22 8.78
C THR A 32 -2.10 1.23 8.70
N ALA A 33 -2.75 1.63 7.61
CA ALA A 33 -3.23 2.99 7.37
C ALA A 33 -4.62 3.20 7.97
N TYR A 34 -4.81 4.30 8.69
CA TYR A 34 -6.12 4.79 9.14
C TYR A 34 -6.63 5.96 8.29
N SER A 35 -5.74 6.54 7.48
CA SER A 35 -6.02 7.61 6.53
C SER A 35 -5.14 7.49 5.29
N ASP A 36 -5.50 8.19 4.21
CA ASP A 36 -4.67 8.27 3.01
C ASP A 36 -3.30 8.89 3.30
N HIS A 37 -3.21 9.76 4.32
CA HIS A 37 -1.95 10.36 4.75
C HIS A 37 -0.96 9.31 5.27
N ASP A 38 -1.45 8.30 6.00
CA ASP A 38 -0.60 7.21 6.49
C ASP A 38 0.01 6.42 5.31
N VAL A 39 -0.77 6.22 4.24
CA VAL A 39 -0.29 5.55 3.01
C VAL A 39 0.84 6.35 2.36
N VAL A 40 0.70 7.67 2.27
CA VAL A 40 1.75 8.56 1.75
C VAL A 40 3.02 8.46 2.61
N MET A 41 2.88 8.49 3.93
CA MET A 41 4.03 8.34 4.83
C MET A 41 4.76 7.01 4.63
N PHE A 42 4.03 5.90 4.44
CA PHE A 42 4.67 4.60 4.20
C PHE A 42 5.44 4.55 2.88
N ILE A 43 4.93 5.22 1.84
CA ILE A 43 5.60 5.31 0.53
C ILE A 43 6.92 6.07 0.66
N GLU A 44 6.89 7.21 1.35
CA GLU A 44 8.06 8.05 1.57
C GLU A 44 9.11 7.30 2.39
N GLU A 45 8.71 6.62 3.47
CA GLU A 45 9.61 5.81 4.30
C GLU A 45 10.21 4.63 3.53
N ALA A 46 9.44 4.00 2.64
CA ALA A 46 9.92 2.92 1.78
C ALA A 46 10.81 3.41 0.61
N GLY A 47 10.97 4.72 0.43
CA GLY A 47 11.79 5.32 -0.63
C GLY A 47 11.26 5.03 -2.04
N ILE A 48 9.96 4.82 -2.20
CA ILE A 48 9.36 4.44 -3.48
C ILE A 48 9.04 5.71 -4.27
N THR A 49 9.64 5.84 -5.46
CA THR A 49 9.55 7.04 -6.30
C THR A 49 8.75 6.86 -7.60
N ASP A 50 8.49 5.62 -8.01
CA ASP A 50 7.70 5.29 -9.21
C ASP A 50 6.55 4.36 -8.83
N LEU A 51 5.38 4.96 -8.56
CA LEU A 51 4.23 4.28 -7.98
C LEU A 51 3.11 4.05 -8.99
N VAL A 52 2.52 2.86 -8.91
CA VAL A 52 1.19 2.59 -9.45
C VAL A 52 0.30 2.20 -8.28
N TYR A 53 -0.67 3.08 -7.98
CA TYR A 53 -1.61 2.85 -6.88
C TYR A 53 -2.75 1.94 -7.34
N ILE A 54 -2.93 0.81 -6.66
CA ILE A 54 -4.01 -0.14 -6.90
C ILE A 54 -4.84 -0.23 -5.62
N LEU A 55 -6.05 0.33 -5.66
CA LEU A 55 -7.08 0.03 -4.67
C LEU A 55 -7.63 -1.35 -4.97
N ASP A 56 -7.57 -2.26 -4.01
CA ASP A 56 -8.29 -3.52 -4.12
C ASP A 56 -9.77 -3.21 -3.86
N GLU A 57 -10.56 -3.17 -4.94
CA GLU A 57 -12.02 -3.04 -4.88
C GLU A 57 -12.66 -4.42 -4.68
N PRO A 58 -13.62 -4.58 -3.75
CA PRO A 58 -14.19 -5.87 -3.41
C PRO A 58 -14.96 -6.49 -4.59
N GLN A 59 -14.76 -7.79 -4.78
CA GLN A 59 -15.87 -8.69 -5.14
C GLN A 59 -16.64 -9.06 -3.87
#